data_AF-A0A1M4UEB1-F1
#
_entry.id   AF-A0A1M4UEB1-F1
#
_cell.length_a   1.000
_cell.length_b   1.000
_cell.length_c   1.000
_cell.angle_alpha   90.00
_cell.angle_beta   90.00
_cell.angle_gamma   90.00
#
_symmetry.space_group_name_H-M   'P 1'
#
loop_
_entity.id
_entity.type
_entity.pdbx_description
1 polymer ?
#
loop_
_entity_poly.entity_id
_entity_poly.type
_entity_poly.pdbx_seq_one_letter_code
_entity_poly.pdbx_strand_id
1 'polypeptide(L)'
;MNTTIEQLRGLLAEHFKYYKYRDAIAEIKALKASGKLSEETWNNIKNLINNRDLPKGQALNLIAFDSNLPLDEDTEQEAYKWLDLFINNIDQNEIVDY
;
A
#
# COMPACT_ATOMS: atom_id res chain seq x y z
N MET A 1 -1.82 -14.70 -12.69
CA MET A 1 -1.33 -13.43 -12.08
C MET A 1 -2.26 -13.15 -10.91
N ASN A 2 -1.76 -12.93 -9.70
CA ASN A 2 -2.60 -12.80 -8.50
C ASN A 2 -3.33 -11.45 -8.54
N THR A 3 -4.65 -11.47 -8.68
CA THR A 3 -5.52 -10.28 -8.82
C THR A 3 -5.30 -9.26 -7.69
N THR A 4 -5.04 -9.73 -6.47
CA THR A 4 -4.81 -8.86 -5.31
C THR A 4 -3.50 -8.10 -5.38
N ILE A 5 -2.44 -8.69 -5.97
CA ILE A 5 -1.15 -7.98 -6.18
C ILE A 5 -1.33 -6.85 -7.19
N GLU A 6 -2.08 -7.09 -8.27
CA GLU A 6 -2.36 -6.07 -9.28
C GLU A 6 -3.23 -4.93 -8.72
N GLN A 7 -4.21 -5.25 -7.87
CA GLN A 7 -5.01 -4.26 -7.15
C GLN A 7 -4.15 -3.40 -6.21
N LEU A 8 -3.24 -4.02 -5.44
CA LEU A 8 -2.29 -3.29 -4.61
C LEU A 8 -1.38 -2.39 -5.46
N ARG A 9 -0.81 -2.92 -6.55
CA ARG A 9 0.05 -2.12 -7.45
C ARG A 9 -0.70 -0.93 -8.02
N GLY A 10 -1.93 -1.12 -8.49
CA GLY A 10 -2.78 -0.06 -9.03
C GLY A 10 -3.04 1.03 -7.99
N LEU A 11 -3.40 0.63 -6.76
CA LEU A 11 -3.65 1.56 -5.66
C LEU A 11 -2.41 2.40 -5.32
N LEU A 12 -1.24 1.76 -5.23
CA LEU A 12 0.01 2.45 -4.94
C LEU A 12 0.40 3.41 -6.08
N ALA A 13 0.36 2.94 -7.33
CA ALA A 13 0.75 3.72 -8.49
C ALA A 13 -0.20 4.90 -8.78
N GLU A 14 -1.50 4.76 -8.52
CA GLU A 14 -2.48 5.83 -8.75
C GLU A 14 -2.35 6.94 -7.70
N HIS A 15 -2.18 6.58 -6.43
CA HIS A 15 -2.23 7.54 -5.33
C HIS A 15 -0.86 8.05 -4.90
N PHE A 16 0.19 7.25 -4.92
CA PHE A 16 1.49 7.67 -4.38
C PHE A 16 2.46 8.22 -5.42
N LYS A 17 2.17 8.05 -6.71
CA LYS A 17 3.02 8.59 -7.79
C LYS A 17 2.98 10.12 -7.88
N TYR A 18 1.88 10.74 -7.50
CA TYR A 18 1.63 12.17 -7.70
C TYR A 18 1.34 12.94 -6.41
N TYR A 19 0.96 12.25 -5.33
CA TYR A 19 0.60 12.88 -4.06
C TYR A 19 1.66 12.63 -3.00
N LYS A 20 1.77 13.57 -2.05
CA LYS A 20 2.54 13.33 -0.82
C LYS A 20 1.86 12.21 -0.03
N TYR A 21 2.64 11.48 0.77
CA TYR A 21 2.18 10.31 1.51
C TYR A 21 0.85 10.54 2.25
N ARG A 22 0.75 11.63 3.02
CA ARG A 22 -0.47 11.97 3.78
C ARG A 22 -1.71 12.19 2.90
N ASP A 23 -1.52 12.87 1.77
CA ASP A 23 -2.61 13.16 0.82
C ASP A 23 -3.06 11.87 0.13
N ALA A 24 -2.11 11.01 -0.27
CA ALA A 24 -2.41 9.70 -0.85
C ALA A 24 -3.22 8.82 0.12
N ILE A 25 -2.83 8.77 1.40
CA ILE A 25 -3.58 8.06 2.45
C ILE A 25 -4.99 8.63 2.61
N ALA A 26 -5.15 9.96 2.63
CA ALA A 26 -6.45 10.61 2.76
C ALA A 26 -7.39 10.29 1.58
N GLU A 27 -6.87 10.28 0.35
CA GLU A 27 -7.61 9.90 -0.85
C GLU A 27 -8.07 8.43 -0.79
N ILE A 28 -7.19 7.50 -0.39
CA ILE A 28 -7.55 6.08 -0.27
C ILE A 28 -8.60 5.88 0.82
N LYS A 29 -8.51 6.59 1.95
CA LYS A 29 -9.57 6.59 2.98
C LYS A 29 -10.90 7.08 2.41
N ALA A 30 -10.89 8.12 1.59
CA ALA A 30 -12.10 8.63 0.93
C ALA A 30 -12.66 7.62 -0.09
N LEU A 31 -11.81 6.89 -0.82
CA LEU A 31 -12.24 5.79 -1.70
C LEU A 31 -12.91 4.66 -0.92
N LYS A 32 -12.37 4.30 0.24
CA LYS A 32 -12.98 3.30 1.14
C LYS A 32 -14.32 3.79 1.67
N ALA A 33 -14.38 5.03 2.18
CA ALA A 33 -15.61 5.61 2.72
C ALA A 33 -16.72 5.79 1.66
N SER A 34 -16.35 6.06 0.40
CA SER A 34 -17.29 6.16 -0.72
C SER A 34 -17.68 4.82 -1.34
N GLY A 35 -17.11 3.71 -0.88
CA GLY A 35 -17.35 2.36 -1.39
C GLY A 35 -16.71 2.07 -2.76
N LYS A 36 -15.90 3.00 -3.29
CA LYS A 36 -15.13 2.80 -4.54
C LYS A 36 -14.01 1.77 -4.38
N LEU A 37 -13.42 1.72 -3.19
CA LEU A 37 -12.58 0.61 -2.75
C LEU A 37 -13.45 -0.31 -1.88
N SER A 38 -13.77 -1.50 -2.39
CA SER A 38 -14.61 -2.44 -1.64
C SER A 38 -13.89 -3.00 -0.41
N GLU A 39 -14.64 -3.24 0.67
CA GLU A 39 -14.09 -3.82 1.91
C GLU A 39 -13.44 -5.19 1.64
N GLU A 40 -14.02 -5.99 0.74
CA GLU A 40 -13.45 -7.26 0.30
C GLU A 40 -12.07 -7.08 -0.35
N THR A 41 -11.95 -6.14 -1.29
CA THR A 41 -10.67 -5.85 -1.96
C THR A 41 -9.63 -5.40 -0.95
N TRP A 42 -10.00 -4.49 -0.03
CA TRP A 42 -9.12 -4.02 1.02
C TRP A 42 -8.66 -5.14 1.95
N ASN A 43 -9.58 -6.00 2.40
CA ASN A 43 -9.26 -7.13 3.26
C ASN A 43 -8.32 -8.13 2.58
N ASN A 44 -8.50 -8.38 1.28
CA ASN A 44 -7.59 -9.24 0.52
C ASN A 44 -6.18 -8.65 0.45
N ILE A 45 -6.05 -7.34 0.19
CA ILE A 45 -4.76 -6.64 0.19
C ILE A 45 -4.10 -6.71 1.57
N LYS A 46 -4.87 -6.43 2.62
CA LYS A 46 -4.39 -6.47 4.01
C LYS A 46 -3.89 -7.86 4.38
N ASN A 47 -4.62 -8.91 4.04
CA ASN A 47 -4.23 -10.29 4.30
C ASN A 47 -2.95 -10.67 3.54
N LEU A 48 -2.85 -10.31 2.26
CA LEU A 48 -1.66 -10.53 1.43
C LEU A 48 -0.40 -9.94 2.07
N ILE A 49 -0.47 -8.71 2.57
CA ILE A 49 0.66 -8.02 3.20
C ILE A 49 0.96 -8.60 4.60
N ASN A 50 -0.05 -8.76 5.45
CA ASN A 50 0.12 -9.23 6.84
C ASN A 50 0.67 -10.66 6.91
N ASN A 51 0.25 -11.53 5.99
CA ASN A 51 0.73 -12.91 5.92
C ASN A 51 2.10 -13.04 5.26
N ARG A 52 2.66 -11.94 4.72
CA ARG A 52 3.89 -11.95 3.91
C ARG A 52 3.78 -12.87 2.69
N ASP A 53 2.60 -12.91 2.08
CA ASP A 53 2.26 -13.79 0.94
C ASP A 53 2.68 -13.20 -0.42
N LEU A 54 3.36 -12.05 -0.44
CA LEU A 54 3.98 -11.53 -1.65
C LEU A 54 5.15 -12.44 -2.08
N PRO A 55 5.30 -12.73 -3.39
CA PRO A 55 6.49 -13.42 -3.88
C PRO A 55 7.78 -12.72 -3.44
N LYS A 56 8.84 -13.48 -3.23
CA LYS A 56 10.14 -12.94 -2.81
C LYS A 56 10.59 -11.80 -3.73
N GLY A 57 10.94 -10.66 -3.13
CA GLY A 57 11.35 -9.43 -3.80
C GLY A 57 10.19 -8.56 -4.30
N GLN A 58 8.94 -9.05 -4.28
CA GLN A 58 7.80 -8.31 -4.82
C GLN A 58 7.42 -7.10 -3.96
N ALA A 59 7.60 -7.15 -2.64
CA ALA A 59 7.36 -6.00 -1.78
C ALA A 59 8.27 -4.82 -2.17
N LEU A 60 9.58 -5.08 -2.33
CA LEU A 60 10.53 -4.07 -2.78
C LEU A 60 10.17 -3.55 -4.18
N ASN A 61 9.78 -4.45 -5.10
CA ASN A 61 9.38 -4.04 -6.44
C ASN A 61 8.17 -3.10 -6.44
N LEU A 62 7.15 -3.40 -5.63
CA LEU A 62 5.94 -2.58 -5.54
C LEU A 62 6.24 -1.17 -5.02
N ILE A 63 7.11 -1.07 -4.00
CA ILE A 63 7.38 0.19 -3.32
C ILE A 63 8.44 1.01 -4.08
N ALA A 64 9.63 0.46 -4.29
CA ALA A 64 10.75 1.19 -4.86
C ALA A 64 10.68 1.36 -6.38
N PHE A 65 10.18 0.37 -7.13
CA PHE A 65 10.25 0.40 -8.60
C PHE A 65 8.92 0.75 -9.27
N ASP A 66 7.81 0.15 -8.84
CA ASP A 66 6.49 0.41 -9.45
C ASP A 66 5.92 1.76 -9.01
N SER A 67 6.13 2.13 -7.75
CA SER A 67 5.56 3.34 -7.14
C SER A 67 6.58 4.44 -6.87
N ASN A 68 7.88 4.14 -7.02
CA ASN A 68 9.00 5.05 -6.77
C ASN A 68 8.90 5.77 -5.41
N LEU A 69 8.52 5.01 -4.40
CA LEU A 69 8.34 5.48 -3.03
C LEU A 69 9.70 5.47 -2.30
N PRO A 70 9.98 6.48 -1.48
CA PRO A 70 11.22 6.52 -0.70
C PRO A 70 11.22 5.39 0.32
N LEU A 71 12.39 4.74 0.46
CA LEU A 71 12.70 3.79 1.50
C LEU A 71 13.99 4.23 2.20
N ASP A 72 14.10 3.95 3.50
CA ASP A 72 15.36 4.16 4.23
C ASP A 72 16.48 3.26 3.71
N GLU A 73 16.13 2.03 3.30
CA GLU A 73 17.01 1.05 2.68
C GLU A 73 16.25 0.29 1.58
N ASP A 74 16.89 0.03 0.43
CA ASP A 74 16.32 -0.74 -0.68
C ASP A 74 16.26 -2.25 -0.37
N THR A 75 15.50 -2.62 0.66
CA THR A 75 15.37 -3.99 1.14
C THR A 75 13.91 -4.45 1.19
N GLU A 76 13.71 -5.75 1.09
CA GLU A 76 12.38 -6.36 1.23
C GLU A 76 11.78 -6.11 2.62
N GLN A 77 12.62 -6.08 3.66
CA GLN A 77 12.20 -5.79 5.02
C GLN A 77 11.67 -4.36 5.15
N GLU A 78 12.38 -3.39 4.58
CA GLU A 78 12.00 -1.98 4.65
C GLU A 78 10.71 -1.72 3.85
N ALA A 79 10.57 -2.33 2.67
CA ALA A 79 9.33 -2.29 1.91
C ALA A 79 8.13 -2.84 2.70
N TYR A 80 8.32 -3.90 3.50
CA TYR A 80 7.26 -4.40 4.39
C TYR A 80 6.93 -3.44 5.54
N LYS A 81 7.91 -2.73 6.12
CA LYS A 81 7.62 -1.69 7.13
C LYS A 81 6.76 -0.59 6.53
N TRP A 82 7.09 -0.16 5.31
CA TRP A 82 6.27 0.81 4.57
C TRP A 82 4.85 0.30 4.37
N LEU A 83 4.69 -0.95 3.89
CA LEU A 83 3.37 -1.57 3.66
C LEU A 83 2.56 -1.75 4.95
N ASP A 84 3.21 -2.07 6.07
CA ASP A 84 2.57 -2.17 7.38
C ASP A 84 2.09 -0.79 7.86
N LEU A 85 2.93 0.24 7.71
CA LEU A 85 2.56 1.62 8.04
C LEU A 85 1.40 2.11 7.16
N PHE A 86 1.41 1.75 5.87
CA PHE A 86 0.33 2.03 4.94
C PHE A 86 -1.00 1.43 5.43
N ILE A 87 -1.04 0.14 5.78
CA ILE A 87 -2.26 -0.50 6.32
C ILE A 87 -2.73 0.20 7.59
N ASN A 88 -1.81 0.42 8.54
CA ASN A 88 -2.14 1.05 9.81
C ASN A 88 -2.75 2.44 9.59
N ASN A 89 -2.15 3.22 8.70
CA ASN A 89 -2.64 4.55 8.39
C ASN A 89 -4.02 4.54 7.75
N ILE A 90 -4.36 3.57 6.89
CA ILE A 90 -5.70 3.47 6.30
C ILE A 90 -6.74 3.09 7.36
N ASP A 91 -6.41 2.19 8.29
CA ASP A 91 -7.35 1.69 9.29
C ASP A 91 -7.50 2.62 10.51
N GLN A 92 -6.55 3.52 10.77
CA GLN A 92 -6.59 4.47 11.90
C GLN A 92 -7.14 5.84 11.51
N ASN A 93 -7.57 6.63 12.49
CA ASN A 93 -8.03 8.01 12.24
C ASN A 93 -6.87 8.99 12.00
N GLU A 94 -5.77 8.82 12.73
CA GLU A 94 -4.57 9.66 12.59
C GLU A 94 -3.66 9.11 11.49
N ILE A 95 -3.00 10.02 10.76
CA ILE A 95 -2.02 9.66 9.72
C ILE A 95 -0.62 10.00 10.24
N VAL A 96 0.21 8.97 10.36
CA VAL A 96 1.64 9.06 10.65
C VAL A 96 2.39 8.99 9.33
N ASP A 97 3.23 9.99 9.07
CA ASP A 97 4.07 10.03 7.88
C ASP A 97 5.15 8.94 7.94
N TYR A 98 5.49 8.37 6.79
CA TYR A 98 6.64 7.47 6.62
C TYR A 98 7.93 8.28 6.63
#